data_AF-A0A6L2QAU5-F1
#
_entry.id   AF-A0A6L2QAU5-F1
#
_cell.length_a   1.000
_cell.length_b   1.000
_cell.length_c   1.000
_cell.angle_alpha   90.00
_cell.angle_beta   90.00
_cell.angle_gamma   90.00
#
_symmetry.space_group_name_H-M   'P 1'
#
loop_
_entity.id
_entity.type
_entity.pdbx_description
1 polymer ?
#
loop_
_entity_poly.entity_id
_entity_poly.type
_entity_poly.pdbx_seq_one_letter_code
_entity_poly.pdbx_strand_id
1 'polypeptide(L)' 'MAHLTVTQRIEILILIGCGNMTRTQQEVCDLFNEKYPDRPISQSTVSKVESKFRETGNV' A
#
# COMPACT_ATOMS: atom_id res chain seq x y z
N MET A 1 5.06 -6.19 -11.11
CA MET A 1 4.77 -5.60 -9.78
C MET A 1 6.11 -5.28 -9.15
N ALA A 2 6.25 -4.13 -8.49
CA ALA A 2 7.40 -3.92 -7.62
C ALA A 2 7.49 -5.09 -6.62
N HIS A 3 8.69 -5.61 -6.38
CA HIS A 3 8.87 -6.73 -5.48
C HIS A 3 8.79 -6.25 -4.02
N LEU A 4 7.56 -6.09 -3.53
CA LEU A 4 7.28 -5.66 -2.17
C LEU A 4 7.48 -6.81 -1.18
N THR A 5 8.18 -6.52 -0.08
CA THR A 5 8.24 -7.43 1.07
C THR A 5 6.88 -7.51 1.75
N VAL A 6 6.67 -8.55 2.58
CA VAL A 6 5.43 -8.68 3.37
C VAL A 6 5.24 -7.44 4.26
N THR A 7 6.29 -6.97 4.92
CA THR A 7 6.26 -5.76 5.75
C THR A 7 5.80 -4.52 4.98
N GLN A 8 6.30 -4.32 3.75
CA GLN A 8 5.90 -3.19 2.92
C GLN A 8 4.43 -3.27 2.48
N ARG A 9 3.91 -4.48 2.22
CA ARG A 9 2.49 -4.66 1.91
C ARG A 9 1.61 -4.39 3.14
N ILE A 10 2.02 -4.85 4.31
CA ILE A 10 1.34 -4.54 5.58
C ILE A 10 1.32 -3.02 5.80
N GLU A 11 2.45 -2.36 5.57
CA GLU A 11 2.55 -0.91 5.69
C GLU A 11 1.58 -0.17 4.75
N ILE A 12 1.46 -0.61 3.49
CA ILE A 12 0.46 -0.07 2.56
C ILE A 12 -0.95 -0.21 3.14
N LEU A 13 -1.31 -1.38 3.70
CA LEU A 13 -2.63 -1.61 4.28
C LEU A 13 -2.89 -0.72 5.50
N ILE A 14 -1.89 -0.51 6.36
CA ILE A 14 -1.97 0.41 7.50
C ILE A 14 -2.17 1.86 7.03
N LEU A 15 -1.48 2.26 5.96
CA LEU A 15 -1.61 3.62 5.41
C LEU A 15 -3.00 3.86 4.80
N ILE A 16 -3.59 2.83 4.16
CA ILE A 16 -4.96 2.87 3.62
C ILE A 16 -5.98 3.11 4.73
N GLY A 17 -5.87 2.39 5.84
CA GLY A 17 -6.80 2.50 6.97
C GLY A 17 -6.08 2.36 8.31
N CYS A 18 -6.04 3.44 9.08
CA CYS A 18 -5.53 3.44 10.45
C CYS A 18 -6.49 4.21 11.36
N GLY A 19 -7.12 3.51 12.30
CA GLY A 19 -8.15 4.08 13.17
C GLY A 19 -9.37 4.55 12.36
N ASN A 20 -9.75 5.81 12.53
CA ASN A 20 -10.86 6.44 11.80
C ASN A 20 -10.44 7.12 10.50
N MET A 21 -9.15 7.04 10.13
CA MET A 21 -8.63 7.68 8.93
C MET A 21 -8.64 6.70 7.77
N THR A 22 -9.21 7.14 6.65
CA THR A 22 -9.16 6.44 5.36
C THR A 22 -8.43 7.34 4.38
N ARG A 23 -7.36 6.83 3.76
CA ARG A 23 -6.62 7.55 2.71
C ARG A 23 -7.01 7.00 1.34
N THR A 24 -6.95 7.86 0.33
CA THR A 24 -7.02 7.43 -1.06
C THR A 24 -5.78 6.64 -1.45
N GLN A 25 -5.89 5.77 -2.45
CA GLN A 25 -4.75 4.98 -2.95
C GLN A 25 -3.62 5.87 -3.49
N GLN A 26 -3.94 7.09 -3.97
CA GLN A 26 -2.94 8.04 -4.45
C GLN A 26 -2.13 8.61 -3.28
N GLU A 27 -2.79 9.07 -2.20
CA GLU A 27 -2.08 9.56 -1.01
C GLU A 27 -1.18 8.50 -0.39
N VAL A 28 -1.65 7.24 -0.36
CA VAL A 28 -0.82 6.11 0.12
C VAL A 28 0.39 5.89 -0.77
N CYS A 29 0.22 5.99 -2.09
CA CYS A 29 1.31 5.87 -3.06
C CYS A 29 2.35 6.97 -2.83
N ASP A 30 1.91 8.21 -2.66
CA ASP A 30 2.80 9.37 -2.46
C ASP A 30 3.58 9.23 -1.14
N LEU A 31 2.89 8.90 -0.03
CA LEU A 31 3.52 8.68 1.28
C LEU A 31 4.51 7.51 1.26
N PHE A 32 4.15 6.41 0.60
CA PHE A 32 5.04 5.26 0.50
C PHE A 32 6.30 5.60 -0.33
N ASN A 33 6.15 6.34 -1.42
CA ASN A 33 7.26 6.74 -2.28
C ASN A 33 8.17 7.79 -1.62
N GLU A 34 7.62 8.67 -0.79
CA GLU A 34 8.39 9.59 0.05
C GLU A 34 9.27 8.84 1.04
N LYS A 35 8.75 7.76 1.65
CA LYS A 35 9.50 6.91 2.59
C LYS A 35 10.52 6.01 1.90
N TYR A 36 10.23 5.53 0.69
CA TYR A 36 11.08 4.61 -0.09
C TYR A 36 11.44 5.19 -1.47
N PRO A 37 12.24 6.27 -1.53
CA PRO A 37 12.50 6.98 -2.78
C PRO A 37 13.27 6.13 -3.81
N ASP A 38 14.08 5.18 -3.36
CA ASP A 38 14.85 4.29 -4.23
C ASP A 38 14.00 3.20 -4.92
N ARG A 39 12.75 3.00 -4.46
CA ARG A 39 11.86 1.94 -4.95
C ARG A 39 10.41 2.42 -5.01
N PRO A 40 10.09 3.40 -5.87
CA PRO A 40 8.75 3.92 -5.97
C PRO A 40 7.79 2.84 -6.49
N ILE A 41 6.57 2.90 -5.98
CA ILE A 41 5.44 2.11 -6.45
C ILE A 41 4.45 3.00 -7.20
N SER A 42 3.59 2.36 -7.97
CA SER A 42 2.44 3.01 -8.60
C SER A 42 1.20 2.89 -7.72
N GLN A 43 0.23 3.79 -7.92
CA GLN A 43 -1.11 3.67 -7.35
C GLN A 43 -1.76 2.30 -7.67
N SER A 44 -1.54 1.78 -8.89
CA SER A 44 -2.03 0.44 -9.27
C SER A 44 -1.42 -0.69 -8.44
N THR A 45 -0.22 -0.51 -7.89
CA THR A 45 0.39 -1.47 -6.95
C THR A 45 -0.32 -1.42 -5.61
N VAL A 46 -0.64 -0.22 -5.10
CA VAL A 46 -1.46 -0.04 -3.88
C VAL A 46 -2.82 -0.71 -4.04
N SER A 47 -3.50 -0.43 -5.16
CA SER A 47 -4.80 -1.03 -5.51
C SER A 47 -4.77 -2.55 -5.47
N LYS A 48 -3.76 -3.18 -6.09
CA LYS A 48 -3.61 -4.64 -6.12
C LYS A 48 -3.34 -5.24 -4.75
N VAL A 49 -2.56 -4.58 -3.89
CA VAL A 49 -2.32 -5.03 -2.51
C VAL A 49 -3.62 -4.98 -1.71
N GLU A 50 -4.37 -3.89 -1.83
CA GLU A 50 -5.67 -3.73 -1.17
C GLU A 50 -6.68 -4.78 -1.64
N SER A 51 -6.86 -4.93 -2.96
CA SER A 51 -7.79 -5.92 -3.54
C SER A 51 -7.45 -7.33 -3.08
N LYS A 52 -6.17 -7.73 -3.15
CA LYS A 52 -5.75 -9.05 -2.68
C LYS A 52 -6.10 -9.28 -1.20
N PHE A 53 -5.85 -8.29 -0.34
CA PHE A 53 -6.18 -8.39 1.07
C PHE A 53 -7.69 -8.49 1.29
N ARG A 54 -8.49 -7.65 0.62
CA ARG A 54 -9.96 -7.70 0.72
C ARG A 54 -10.56 -9.02 0.22
N GLU A 55 -9.99 -9.59 -0.83
CA GLU A 55 -10.45 -10.86 -1.43
C GLU A 55 -10.04 -12.09 -0.61
N THR A 56 -8.81 -12.10 -0.06
CA THR A 56 -8.23 -13.32 0.51
C THR A 56 -8.00 -13.26 2.02
N GLY A 57 -8.03 -12.08 2.63
CA GLY A 57 -7.61 -11.85 4.03
C GLY A 57 -6.11 -12.00 4.26
N ASN A 58 -5.30 -12.19 3.20
CA ASN A 58 -3.87 -12.48 3.29
C ASN A 58 -3.02 -11.38 2.64
N VAL A 59 -1.76 -11.28 3.07
CA VAL A 59 -0.76 -10.30 2.58
C VAL A 59 0.37 -10.97 1.80
#